data_AF-A0A497HVS3-F1
#
_entry.id   AF-A0A497HVS3-F1
#
_cell.length_a   1.000
_cell.length_b   1.000
_cell.length_c   1.000
_cell.angle_alpha   90.00
_cell.angle_beta   90.00
_cell.angle_gamma   90.00
#
_symmetry.space_group_name_H-M   'P 1'
#
loop_
_entity.id
_entity.type
_entity.pdbx_description
1 polymer ?
#
loop_
_entity_poly.entity_id
_entity_poly.type
_entity_poly.pdbx_seq_one_letter_code
_entity_poly.pdbx_strand_id
1 'polypeptide(L)'
;MGPPAYLLYPLMLLSLLLLSTGEYLYRKKDRRFKLLFASGGIVFSLYWALYVPQYLLNEGDVVNATIISLGVVFFAYMGDEARKDYIWGEDTRSLNWLYRTTFYASLIYFTFKHLPYVGGVLIWLIALQSVAVLSAVGYPVWASPHIPIHSTEGVPIHAAAGEPITVSIVFSCTALQALAIFFSAVYTTELNRWEWIGWARRKIKELERKGGFLNAFRLRSLRRLVDMDDERRKRLSYLYTLPVIYVGNLFRNAGVIYVTYEGIFTFYVAHNYIGKSLSLGLMLALMLLLFHYLPELQENVVGLVDLTKRKMKGQIREGRFVLEE
;
A
#
# COMPACT_ATOMS: atom_id res chain seq x y z
N MET A 1 0.35 11.66 -28.35
CA MET A 1 -0.30 10.40 -27.91
C MET A 1 0.78 9.54 -27.28
N GLY A 2 0.57 9.06 -26.05
CA GLY A 2 1.48 8.08 -25.43
C GLY A 2 1.37 6.71 -26.11
N PRO A 3 2.36 5.81 -25.93
CA PRO A 3 2.26 4.45 -26.45
C PRO A 3 1.03 3.75 -25.83
N PRO A 4 0.28 2.95 -26.61
CA PRO A 4 -0.85 2.22 -26.05
C PRO A 4 -0.41 1.27 -24.93
N ALA A 5 -1.24 1.15 -23.89
CA ALA A 5 -0.89 0.49 -22.62
C ALA A 5 -0.31 -0.92 -22.78
N TYR A 6 -0.75 -1.68 -23.79
CA TYR A 6 -0.26 -3.03 -24.03
C TYR A 6 1.21 -3.10 -24.45
N LEU A 7 1.75 -2.05 -25.07
CA LEU A 7 3.18 -1.97 -25.44
C LEU A 7 4.07 -1.78 -24.22
N LEU A 8 3.52 -1.35 -23.09
CA LEU A 8 4.27 -1.14 -21.86
C LEU A 8 4.32 -2.40 -20.97
N TYR A 9 3.46 -3.40 -21.19
CA TYR A 9 3.44 -4.63 -20.39
C TYR A 9 4.78 -5.39 -20.36
N PRO A 10 5.54 -5.50 -21.46
CA PRO A 10 6.86 -6.13 -21.40
C PRO A 10 7.81 -5.47 -20.39
N LEU A 11 7.78 -4.14 -20.25
CA LEU A 11 8.59 -3.42 -19.26
C LEU A 11 8.15 -3.73 -17.83
N MET A 12 6.83 -3.75 -17.58
CA MET A 12 6.30 -4.14 -16.27
C MET A 12 6.73 -5.56 -15.90
N LEU A 13 6.56 -6.53 -16.81
CA LEU A 13 6.93 -7.93 -16.58
C LEU A 13 8.43 -8.09 -16.38
N LEU A 14 9.26 -7.37 -17.15
CA LEU A 14 10.72 -7.37 -16.96
C LEU A 14 11.10 -6.83 -15.58
N SER A 15 10.50 -5.72 -15.15
CA SER A 15 10.71 -5.18 -13.81
C SER A 15 10.36 -6.21 -12.73
N LEU A 16 9.18 -6.84 -12.83
CA LEU A 16 8.75 -7.87 -11.88
C LEU A 16 9.66 -9.08 -11.86
N LEU A 17 10.17 -9.52 -13.02
CA LEU A 17 11.13 -10.61 -13.14
C LEU A 17 12.48 -10.27 -12.49
N LEU A 18 12.97 -9.04 -12.67
CA LEU A 18 14.19 -8.57 -12.03
C LEU A 18 14.02 -8.50 -10.52
N LEU A 19 12.92 -7.94 -10.03
CA LEU A 19 12.61 -7.87 -8.61
C LEU A 19 12.39 -9.25 -7.98
N SER A 20 11.73 -10.18 -8.68
CA SER A 20 11.53 -11.55 -8.21
C SER A 20 12.85 -12.31 -8.10
N THR A 21 13.71 -12.18 -9.10
CA THR A 21 15.05 -12.79 -9.11
C THR A 21 15.92 -12.15 -8.04
N GLY A 22 15.77 -10.84 -7.81
CA GLY A 22 16.35 -10.13 -6.69
C GLY A 22 15.93 -10.71 -5.34
N GLU A 23 14.63 -10.89 -5.07
CA GLU A 23 14.14 -11.50 -3.82
C GLU A 23 14.65 -12.94 -3.64
N TYR A 24 14.77 -13.71 -4.72
CA TYR A 24 15.36 -15.05 -4.66
C TYR A 24 16.83 -15.01 -4.22
N LEU A 25 17.65 -14.13 -4.83
CA LEU A 25 19.07 -13.97 -4.46
C LEU A 25 19.26 -13.35 -3.08
N TYR A 26 18.36 -12.45 -2.67
CA TYR A 26 18.31 -11.89 -1.32
C TYR A 26 18.24 -12.99 -0.27
N ARG A 27 17.30 -13.95 -0.44
CA ARG A 27 17.15 -15.10 0.46
C ARG A 27 18.37 -16.02 0.47
N LYS A 28 19.12 -16.07 -0.63
CA LYS A 28 20.40 -16.80 -0.73
C LYS A 28 21.59 -16.03 -0.19
N LYS A 29 21.39 -14.79 0.29
CA LYS A 29 22.44 -13.87 0.76
C LYS A 29 23.49 -13.56 -0.32
N ASP A 30 23.11 -13.63 -1.60
CA ASP A 30 23.98 -13.27 -2.73
C ASP A 30 23.88 -11.77 -3.01
N ARG A 31 24.98 -11.03 -2.83
CA ARG A 31 25.07 -9.57 -3.02
C ARG A 31 24.56 -9.08 -4.38
N ARG A 32 24.53 -9.92 -5.42
CA ARG A 32 23.99 -9.58 -6.75
C ARG A 32 22.52 -9.17 -6.71
N PHE A 33 21.75 -9.56 -5.68
CA PHE A 33 20.37 -9.13 -5.52
C PHE A 33 20.22 -7.60 -5.59
N LYS A 34 21.22 -6.84 -5.13
CA LYS A 34 21.22 -5.37 -5.12
C LYS A 34 21.18 -4.77 -6.52
N LEU A 35 21.89 -5.38 -7.47
CA LEU A 35 21.84 -4.97 -8.88
C LEU A 35 20.49 -5.31 -9.51
N LEU A 36 19.89 -6.44 -9.13
CA LEU A 36 18.56 -6.84 -9.61
C LEU A 36 17.45 -5.93 -9.06
N PHE A 37 17.55 -5.53 -7.78
CA PHE A 37 16.68 -4.51 -7.21
C PHE A 37 16.87 -3.14 -7.87
N ALA A 38 18.11 -2.71 -8.08
CA ALA A 38 18.43 -1.46 -8.78
C ALA A 38 17.82 -1.42 -10.19
N SER A 39 18.14 -2.43 -11.02
CA SER A 39 17.63 -2.56 -12.39
C SER A 39 16.11 -2.72 -12.42
N GLY A 40 15.54 -3.57 -11.56
CA GLY A 40 14.10 -3.76 -11.44
C GLY A 40 13.37 -2.46 -11.09
N GLY A 41 13.91 -1.66 -10.18
CA GLY A 41 13.39 -0.35 -9.80
C GLY A 41 13.48 0.69 -10.93
N ILE A 42 14.60 0.74 -11.65
CA ILE A 42 14.77 1.64 -12.80
C ILE A 42 13.80 1.28 -13.93
N VAL A 43 13.66 0.00 -14.25
CA VAL A 43 12.70 -0.47 -15.27
C VAL A 43 11.25 -0.20 -14.82
N PHE A 44 10.95 -0.35 -13.52
CA PHE A 44 9.64 0.03 -12.95
C PHE A 44 9.35 1.52 -13.13
N SER A 45 10.33 2.36 -12.81
CA SER A 45 10.27 3.80 -13.00
C SER A 45 10.06 4.17 -14.47
N LEU A 46 10.80 3.55 -15.40
CA LEU A 46 10.63 3.76 -16.84
C LEU A 46 9.23 3.38 -17.34
N TYR A 47 8.69 2.24 -16.91
CA TYR A 47 7.31 1.86 -17.24
C TYR A 47 6.33 2.96 -16.87
N TRP A 48 6.39 3.44 -15.62
CA TRP A 48 5.45 4.44 -15.13
C TRP A 48 5.66 5.80 -15.80
N ALA A 49 6.90 6.18 -16.09
CA ALA A 49 7.22 7.40 -16.84
C ALA A 49 6.55 7.41 -18.21
N LEU A 50 6.57 6.27 -18.92
CA LEU A 50 5.91 6.10 -20.21
C LEU A 50 4.39 5.97 -20.09
N TYR A 51 3.87 5.60 -18.93
CA TYR A 51 2.44 5.50 -18.65
C TYR A 51 1.82 6.84 -18.24
N VAL A 52 2.57 7.79 -17.66
CA VAL A 52 2.05 9.11 -17.24
C VAL A 52 1.22 9.82 -18.34
N PRO A 53 1.63 9.84 -19.62
CA PRO A 53 0.82 10.45 -20.68
C PRO A 53 -0.57 9.84 -20.86
N GLN A 54 -0.79 8.57 -20.50
CA GLN A 54 -2.12 7.94 -20.53
C GLN A 54 -3.05 8.65 -19.52
N TYR A 55 -2.60 8.85 -18.28
CA TYR A 55 -3.39 9.56 -17.26
C TYR A 55 -3.65 11.01 -17.64
N LEU A 56 -2.63 11.72 -18.14
CA LEU A 56 -2.75 13.15 -18.42
C LEU A 56 -3.56 13.43 -19.69
N LEU A 57 -3.28 12.72 -20.79
CA LEU A 57 -3.83 13.05 -22.11
C LEU A 57 -5.11 12.28 -22.44
N ASN A 58 -5.24 11.04 -21.97
CA ASN A 58 -6.40 10.20 -22.32
C ASN A 58 -7.48 10.22 -21.24
N GLU A 59 -7.08 10.23 -19.96
CA GLU A 59 -8.02 10.20 -18.83
C GLU A 59 -8.30 11.59 -18.24
N GLY A 60 -7.43 12.58 -18.50
CA GLY A 60 -7.51 13.91 -17.88
C GLY A 60 -7.30 13.89 -16.35
N ASP A 61 -6.76 12.81 -15.79
CA ASP A 61 -6.56 12.63 -14.36
C ASP A 61 -5.20 13.18 -13.91
N VAL A 62 -5.18 14.51 -13.73
CA VAL A 62 -3.98 15.26 -13.32
C VAL A 62 -3.44 14.80 -11.96
N VAL A 63 -4.33 14.38 -11.05
CA VAL A 63 -3.94 13.97 -9.69
C VAL A 63 -3.12 12.67 -9.77
N ASN A 64 -3.64 11.66 -10.45
CA ASN A 64 -2.92 10.40 -10.62
C ASN A 64 -1.65 10.58 -11.44
N ALA A 65 -1.68 11.38 -12.50
CA ALA A 65 -0.49 11.71 -13.28
C ALA A 65 0.62 12.30 -12.39
N THR A 66 0.28 13.25 -11.51
CA THR A 66 1.23 13.91 -10.60
C THR A 66 1.83 12.93 -9.59
N ILE A 67 1.00 12.12 -8.93
CA ILE A 67 1.46 11.13 -7.95
C ILE A 67 2.40 10.10 -8.60
N ILE A 68 2.06 9.65 -9.81
CA ILE A 68 2.88 8.70 -10.55
C ILE A 68 4.21 9.33 -10.97
N SER A 69 4.21 10.58 -11.43
CA SER A 69 5.46 11.31 -11.73
C SER A 69 6.39 11.41 -10.52
N LEU A 70 5.86 11.64 -9.31
CA LEU A 70 6.66 11.59 -8.08
C LEU A 70 7.20 10.18 -7.83
N GLY A 71 6.39 9.15 -8.05
CA GLY A 71 6.80 7.74 -7.97
C GLY A 71 7.94 7.40 -8.94
N VAL A 72 7.90 7.92 -10.17
CA VAL A 72 8.97 7.75 -11.17
C VAL A 72 10.30 8.27 -10.64
N VAL A 73 10.32 9.50 -10.11
CA VAL A 73 11.53 10.10 -9.53
C VAL A 73 12.01 9.28 -8.34
N PHE A 74 11.09 8.88 -7.45
CA PHE A 74 11.39 8.08 -6.27
C PHE A 74 12.03 6.73 -6.63
N PHE A 75 11.43 5.94 -7.52
CA PHE A 75 11.94 4.62 -7.87
C PHE A 75 13.23 4.68 -8.69
N ALA A 76 13.42 5.72 -9.51
CA ALA A 76 14.69 5.97 -10.18
C ALA A 76 15.81 6.26 -9.17
N TYR A 77 15.55 7.16 -8.22
CA TYR A 77 16.50 7.52 -7.17
C TYR A 77 16.85 6.33 -6.28
N MET A 78 15.86 5.58 -5.80
CA MET A 78 16.10 4.37 -4.99
C MET A 78 16.85 3.29 -5.78
N GLY A 79 16.68 3.25 -7.10
CA GLY A 79 17.43 2.36 -7.99
C GLY A 79 18.92 2.67 -7.98
N ASP A 80 19.27 3.96 -8.00
CA ASP A 80 20.66 4.39 -7.87
C ASP A 80 21.22 4.10 -6.48
N GLU A 81 20.44 4.28 -5.41
CA GLU A 81 20.87 3.91 -4.06
C GLU A 81 21.16 2.40 -3.93
N ALA A 82 20.38 1.55 -4.59
CA ALA A 82 20.61 0.10 -4.57
C ALA A 82 21.86 -0.29 -5.35
N ARG A 83 22.15 0.44 -6.44
CA ARG A 83 23.39 0.32 -7.18
C ARG A 83 24.59 0.74 -6.31
N LYS A 84 24.48 1.83 -5.55
CA LYS A 84 25.51 2.28 -4.60
C LYS A 84 25.77 1.23 -3.51
N ASP A 85 24.72 0.62 -2.95
CA ASP A 85 24.86 -0.49 -2.00
C ASP A 85 25.69 -1.65 -2.59
N TYR A 86 25.46 -1.99 -3.86
CA TYR A 86 26.28 -2.99 -4.54
C TYR A 86 27.72 -2.54 -4.73
N ILE A 87 28.00 -1.29 -5.14
CA ILE A 87 29.36 -0.82 -5.42
C ILE A 87 30.15 -0.63 -4.12
N TRP A 88 29.53 -0.02 -3.12
CA TRP A 88 30.17 0.32 -1.85
C TRP A 88 30.26 -0.86 -0.89
N GLY A 89 29.47 -1.92 -1.12
CA GLY A 89 29.43 -3.08 -0.23
C GLY A 89 28.64 -2.83 1.03
N GLU A 90 27.67 -1.93 0.94
CA GLU A 90 26.75 -1.57 2.01
C GLU A 90 25.46 -2.33 1.83
N ASP A 91 24.71 -2.51 2.92
CA ASP A 91 23.47 -3.26 2.91
C ASP A 91 22.37 -2.49 3.62
N THR A 92 21.64 -1.66 2.88
CA THR A 92 20.62 -0.80 3.48
C THR A 92 19.31 -1.57 3.66
N ARG A 93 18.89 -1.73 4.92
CA ARG A 93 17.71 -2.53 5.26
C ARG A 93 16.41 -1.91 4.77
N SER A 94 16.25 -0.59 4.88
CA SER A 94 15.07 0.13 4.39
C SER A 94 14.90 -0.03 2.87
N LEU A 95 16.01 -0.04 2.13
CA LEU A 95 16.02 -0.22 0.69
C LEU A 95 15.67 -1.65 0.28
N ASN A 96 16.25 -2.64 0.98
CA ASN A 96 15.89 -4.05 0.81
C ASN A 96 14.40 -4.25 1.11
N TRP A 97 13.89 -3.67 2.20
CA TRP A 97 12.47 -3.72 2.55
C TRP A 97 11.58 -3.09 1.47
N LEU A 98 11.97 -1.94 0.90
CA LEU A 98 11.21 -1.26 -0.15
C LEU A 98 11.05 -2.14 -1.40
N TYR A 99 12.14 -2.70 -1.92
CA TYR A 99 12.09 -3.50 -3.15
C TYR A 99 11.33 -4.81 -2.96
N ARG A 100 11.51 -5.44 -1.81
CA ARG A 100 10.74 -6.64 -1.45
C ARG A 100 9.26 -6.30 -1.31
N THR A 101 8.91 -5.21 -0.64
CA THR A 101 7.52 -4.74 -0.52
C THR A 101 6.92 -4.44 -1.90
N THR A 102 7.68 -3.76 -2.76
CA THR A 102 7.27 -3.42 -4.13
C THR A 102 7.01 -4.67 -4.94
N PHE A 103 7.89 -5.67 -4.86
CA PHE A 103 7.71 -6.95 -5.53
C PHE A 103 6.43 -7.65 -5.08
N TYR A 104 6.25 -7.88 -3.77
CA TYR A 104 5.08 -8.61 -3.27
C TYR A 104 3.77 -7.84 -3.51
N ALA A 105 3.77 -6.52 -3.34
CA ALA A 105 2.58 -5.71 -3.56
C ALA A 105 2.19 -5.73 -5.04
N SER A 106 3.17 -5.60 -5.93
CA SER A 106 2.96 -5.65 -7.37
C SER A 106 2.54 -7.04 -7.83
N LEU A 107 3.16 -8.09 -7.31
CA LEU A 107 2.77 -9.48 -7.60
C LEU A 107 1.30 -9.70 -7.24
N ILE A 108 0.89 -9.36 -6.03
CA ILE A 108 -0.51 -9.49 -5.59
C ILE A 108 -1.43 -8.67 -6.51
N TYR A 109 -1.16 -7.37 -6.66
CA TYR A 109 -2.04 -6.47 -7.39
C TYR A 109 -2.18 -6.83 -8.88
N PHE A 110 -1.06 -7.03 -9.57
CA PHE A 110 -1.08 -7.29 -11.02
C PHE A 110 -1.60 -8.69 -11.34
N THR A 111 -1.39 -9.68 -10.47
CA THR A 111 -2.01 -11.00 -10.63
C THR A 111 -3.53 -10.86 -10.71
N PHE A 112 -4.16 -10.15 -9.78
CA PHE A 112 -5.62 -9.98 -9.82
C PHE A 112 -6.10 -9.00 -10.91
N LYS A 113 -5.30 -7.99 -11.27
CA LYS A 113 -5.63 -7.05 -12.35
C LYS A 113 -5.67 -7.72 -13.72
N HIS A 114 -4.77 -8.68 -13.96
CA HIS A 114 -4.59 -9.34 -15.26
C HIS A 114 -5.25 -10.72 -15.36
N LEU A 115 -5.72 -11.31 -14.24
CA LEU A 115 -6.56 -12.51 -14.25
C LEU A 115 -8.03 -12.09 -14.35
N PRO A 116 -8.63 -12.09 -15.56
CA PRO A 116 -9.88 -11.39 -15.81
C PRO A 116 -11.05 -11.97 -14.99
N TYR A 117 -11.13 -13.30 -14.91
CA TYR A 117 -12.16 -14.01 -14.16
C TYR A 117 -12.04 -13.82 -12.64
N VAL A 118 -10.81 -13.89 -12.10
CA VAL A 118 -10.59 -13.75 -10.65
C VAL A 118 -10.87 -12.31 -10.20
N GLY A 119 -10.40 -11.33 -10.98
CA GLY A 119 -10.69 -9.92 -10.74
C GLY A 119 -12.19 -9.64 -10.80
N GLY A 120 -12.88 -10.13 -11.84
CA GLY A 120 -14.33 -10.01 -12.01
C GLY A 120 -15.13 -10.57 -10.82
N VAL A 121 -14.79 -11.78 -10.38
CA VAL A 121 -15.45 -12.41 -9.22
C VAL A 121 -15.25 -11.58 -7.95
N LEU A 122 -14.06 -11.03 -7.71
CA LEU A 122 -13.80 -10.18 -6.55
C LEU A 122 -14.63 -8.88 -6.59
N ILE A 123 -14.73 -8.22 -7.75
CA ILE A 123 -15.57 -7.03 -7.93
C ILE A 123 -17.02 -7.37 -7.61
N TRP A 124 -17.51 -8.47 -8.16
CA TRP A 124 -18.88 -8.92 -7.97
C TRP A 124 -19.20 -9.27 -6.51
N LEU A 125 -18.31 -9.97 -5.82
CA LEU A 125 -18.47 -10.27 -4.39
C LEU A 125 -18.48 -9.00 -3.54
N ILE A 126 -17.57 -8.06 -3.81
CA ILE A 126 -17.54 -6.77 -3.10
C ILE A 126 -18.81 -5.97 -3.37
N ALA A 127 -19.34 -6.02 -4.59
CA ALA A 127 -20.58 -5.34 -4.93
C ALA A 127 -21.78 -5.90 -4.18
N LEU A 128 -21.91 -7.23 -4.14
CA LEU A 128 -22.96 -7.90 -3.37
C LEU A 128 -22.88 -7.57 -1.88
N GLN A 129 -21.68 -7.59 -1.30
CA GLN A 129 -21.51 -7.26 0.12
C GLN A 129 -21.76 -5.79 0.42
N SER A 130 -21.36 -4.88 -0.48
CA SER A 130 -21.62 -3.44 -0.32
C SER A 130 -23.13 -3.15 -0.39
N VAL A 131 -23.84 -3.83 -1.30
CA VAL A 131 -25.30 -3.80 -1.38
C VAL A 131 -25.93 -4.39 -0.12
N ALA A 132 -25.44 -5.54 0.38
CA ALA A 132 -25.95 -6.16 1.59
C ALA A 132 -25.81 -5.24 2.82
N VAL A 133 -24.72 -4.47 2.93
CA VAL A 133 -24.56 -3.44 3.97
C VAL A 133 -25.68 -2.39 3.88
N LEU A 134 -26.03 -1.93 2.67
CA LEU A 134 -27.11 -0.97 2.46
C LEU A 134 -28.50 -1.56 2.71
N SER A 135 -28.76 -2.77 2.22
CA SER A 135 -30.03 -3.46 2.47
C SER A 135 -30.26 -3.70 3.96
N ALA A 136 -29.20 -4.00 4.72
CA ALA A 136 -29.29 -4.16 6.17
C ALA A 136 -29.71 -2.88 6.92
N VAL A 137 -29.47 -1.70 6.34
CA VAL A 137 -29.91 -0.40 6.88
C VAL A 137 -31.18 0.13 6.20
N GLY A 138 -31.89 -0.71 5.43
CA GLY A 138 -33.20 -0.41 4.86
C GLY A 138 -33.18 0.21 3.45
N TYR A 139 -32.01 0.28 2.80
CA TYR A 139 -31.91 0.86 1.45
C TYR A 139 -32.18 -0.18 0.35
N PRO A 140 -33.21 0.01 -0.50
CA PRO A 140 -33.63 -0.98 -1.48
C PRO A 140 -32.80 -0.86 -2.77
N VAL A 141 -31.55 -1.35 -2.71
CA VAL A 141 -30.62 -1.42 -3.83
C VAL A 141 -30.26 -2.87 -4.16
N TRP A 142 -29.92 -3.14 -5.41
CA TRP A 142 -29.45 -4.45 -5.86
C TRP A 142 -28.30 -4.33 -6.86
N ALA A 143 -27.39 -5.31 -6.86
CA ALA A 143 -26.27 -5.37 -7.79
C ALA A 143 -26.60 -6.25 -8.99
N SER A 144 -26.16 -5.87 -10.18
CA SER A 144 -26.29 -6.71 -11.37
C SER A 144 -25.70 -8.11 -11.14
N PRO A 145 -26.37 -9.19 -11.58
CA PRO A 145 -25.89 -10.57 -11.39
C PRO A 145 -24.74 -10.95 -12.33
N HIS A 146 -24.23 -10.01 -13.11
CA HIS A 146 -23.17 -10.23 -14.10
C HIS A 146 -21.79 -10.11 -13.46
N ILE A 147 -20.95 -11.13 -13.67
CA ILE A 147 -19.53 -11.10 -13.32
C ILE A 147 -18.78 -10.40 -14.46
N PRO A 148 -18.11 -9.26 -14.20
CA PRO A 148 -17.34 -8.55 -15.23
C PRO A 148 -16.24 -9.46 -15.81
N ILE A 149 -16.05 -9.42 -17.12
CA ILE A 149 -14.98 -10.19 -17.76
C ILE A 149 -13.67 -9.41 -17.63
N HIS A 150 -13.72 -8.08 -17.73
CA HIS A 150 -12.54 -7.23 -17.64
C HIS A 150 -12.51 -6.43 -16.33
N SER A 151 -11.32 -6.15 -15.81
CA SER A 151 -11.15 -5.36 -14.58
C SER A 151 -11.60 -3.89 -14.72
N THR A 152 -11.77 -3.41 -15.95
CA THR A 152 -12.33 -2.09 -16.27
C THR A 152 -13.86 -2.07 -16.30
N GLU A 153 -14.49 -3.24 -16.41
CA GLU A 153 -15.94 -3.38 -16.35
C GLU A 153 -16.37 -3.43 -14.88
N GLY A 154 -17.30 -2.54 -14.50
CA GLY A 154 -17.85 -2.52 -13.15
C GLY A 154 -19.11 -3.36 -13.05
N VAL A 155 -19.51 -3.67 -11.82
CA VAL A 155 -20.84 -4.21 -11.50
C VAL A 155 -21.78 -3.03 -11.21
N PRO A 156 -22.78 -2.77 -12.08
CA PRO A 156 -23.76 -1.72 -11.85
C PRO A 156 -24.66 -2.03 -10.65
N ILE A 157 -25.06 -0.98 -9.94
CA ILE A 157 -25.98 -1.04 -8.81
C ILE A 157 -27.23 -0.25 -9.16
N HIS A 158 -28.40 -0.82 -8.88
CA HIS A 158 -29.70 -0.28 -9.28
C HIS A 158 -30.58 -0.05 -8.05
N ALA A 159 -31.45 0.96 -8.13
CA ALA A 159 -32.53 1.16 -7.17
C ALA A 159 -33.69 0.19 -7.45
N ALA A 160 -34.42 -0.21 -6.40
CA ALA A 160 -35.66 -0.98 -6.57
C ALA A 160 -36.79 -0.18 -7.27
N ALA A 161 -36.74 1.16 -7.22
CA ALA A 161 -37.77 2.04 -7.80
C ALA A 161 -37.58 2.33 -9.30
N GLY A 162 -36.64 1.67 -9.98
CA GLY A 162 -36.38 1.90 -11.41
C GLY A 162 -35.70 3.23 -11.72
N GLU A 163 -35.31 4.01 -10.70
CA GLU A 163 -34.50 5.21 -10.90
C GLU A 163 -33.06 4.83 -11.29
N PRO A 164 -32.48 5.47 -12.32
CA PRO A 164 -31.14 5.17 -12.77
C PRO A 164 -30.10 5.65 -11.74
N ILE A 165 -29.59 4.74 -10.92
CA ILE A 165 -28.35 4.98 -10.17
C ILE A 165 -27.18 4.72 -11.13
N THR A 166 -26.31 5.71 -11.36
CA THR A 166 -25.14 5.57 -12.25
C THR A 166 -23.90 5.00 -11.54
N VAL A 167 -24.09 4.21 -10.47
CA VAL A 167 -22.98 3.73 -9.63
C VAL A 167 -22.59 2.32 -10.05
N SER A 168 -21.33 2.18 -10.48
CA SER A 168 -20.73 0.88 -10.76
C SER A 168 -19.51 0.67 -9.87
N ILE A 169 -19.42 -0.51 -9.24
CA ILE A 169 -18.22 -0.90 -8.51
C ILE A 169 -17.25 -1.52 -9.51
N VAL A 170 -16.07 -0.93 -9.65
CA VAL A 170 -15.00 -1.40 -10.56
C VAL A 170 -13.81 -1.95 -9.77
N PHE A 171 -12.92 -2.68 -10.46
CA PHE A 171 -11.72 -3.25 -9.86
C PHE A 171 -10.78 -2.20 -9.27
N SER A 172 -10.81 -0.97 -9.79
CA SER A 172 -10.00 0.19 -9.35
C SER A 172 -10.26 0.64 -7.90
N CYS A 173 -10.90 -0.19 -7.07
CA CYS A 173 -11.06 0.03 -5.65
C CYS A 173 -9.70 0.07 -4.93
N THR A 174 -9.47 1.16 -4.18
CA THR A 174 -8.28 1.37 -3.33
C THR A 174 -8.02 0.24 -2.34
N ALA A 175 -8.99 -0.63 -2.07
CA ALA A 175 -8.90 -1.67 -1.07
C ALA A 175 -7.95 -2.81 -1.44
N LEU A 176 -8.01 -3.34 -2.68
CA LEU A 176 -7.06 -4.39 -3.06
C LEU A 176 -5.63 -3.86 -3.06
N GLN A 177 -5.43 -2.63 -3.55
CA GLN A 177 -4.13 -1.97 -3.52
C GLN A 177 -3.64 -1.77 -2.08
N ALA A 178 -4.50 -1.27 -1.19
CA ALA A 178 -4.17 -1.11 0.23
C ALA A 178 -3.86 -2.46 0.90
N LEU A 179 -4.67 -3.49 0.66
CA LEU A 179 -4.42 -4.86 1.16
C LEU A 179 -3.07 -5.38 0.68
N ALA A 180 -2.77 -5.26 -0.62
CA ALA A 180 -1.51 -5.69 -1.20
C ALA A 180 -0.30 -4.96 -0.58
N ILE A 181 -0.39 -3.63 -0.42
CA ILE A 181 0.69 -2.81 0.17
C ILE A 181 0.87 -3.16 1.65
N PHE A 182 -0.19 -3.15 2.46
CA PHE A 182 -0.11 -3.40 3.90
C PHE A 182 0.33 -4.84 4.18
N PHE A 183 -0.20 -5.82 3.45
CA PHE A 183 0.24 -7.20 3.56
C PHE A 183 1.74 -7.33 3.25
N SER A 184 2.18 -6.76 2.13
CA SER A 184 3.58 -6.88 1.67
C SER A 184 4.55 -6.14 2.58
N ALA A 185 4.15 -4.96 3.08
CA ALA A 185 4.92 -4.18 4.03
C ALA A 185 5.19 -4.98 5.30
N VAL A 186 4.15 -5.54 5.92
CA VAL A 186 4.26 -6.38 7.13
C VAL A 186 5.02 -7.69 6.83
N TYR A 187 4.76 -8.32 5.69
CA TYR A 187 5.39 -9.59 5.30
C TYR A 187 6.92 -9.46 5.22
N THR A 188 7.38 -8.38 4.58
CA THR A 188 8.79 -8.16 4.30
C THR A 188 9.53 -7.46 5.43
N THR A 189 8.84 -6.81 6.37
CA THR A 189 9.49 -6.25 7.57
C THR A 189 10.16 -7.37 8.35
N GLU A 190 11.48 -7.23 8.48
CA GLU A 190 12.29 -8.05 9.36
C GLU A 190 12.09 -7.56 10.78
N LEU A 191 11.82 -8.47 11.71
CA LEU A 191 11.52 -8.10 13.09
C LEU A 191 12.79 -8.17 13.91
N ASN A 192 13.03 -7.11 14.68
CA ASN A 192 14.18 -7.03 15.57
C ASN A 192 13.82 -6.14 16.76
N ARG A 193 13.33 -6.78 17.82
CA ARG A 193 12.89 -6.08 19.04
C ARG A 193 13.98 -5.16 19.64
N TRP A 194 15.25 -5.51 19.47
CA TRP A 194 16.36 -4.79 20.10
C TRP A 194 16.50 -3.35 19.60
N GLU A 195 16.01 -3.05 18.40
CA GLU A 195 16.11 -1.72 17.80
C GLU A 195 15.29 -0.66 18.53
N TRP A 196 14.12 -1.05 19.04
CA TRP A 196 13.16 -0.11 19.62
C TRP A 196 12.88 -0.35 21.12
N ILE A 197 13.27 -1.50 21.68
CA ILE A 197 13.01 -1.82 23.10
C ILE A 197 13.67 -0.82 24.06
N GLY A 198 14.86 -0.32 23.72
CA GLY A 198 15.57 0.68 24.53
C GLY A 198 14.78 2.00 24.59
N TRP A 199 14.25 2.44 23.45
CA TRP A 199 13.36 3.60 23.40
C TRP A 199 12.07 3.36 24.18
N ALA A 200 11.43 2.20 24.02
CA ALA A 200 10.18 1.87 24.69
C ALA A 200 10.33 1.88 26.22
N ARG A 201 11.42 1.29 26.75
CA ARG A 201 11.73 1.32 28.19
C ARG A 201 11.94 2.72 28.73
N ARG A 202 12.63 3.60 27.98
CA ARG A 202 12.79 5.02 28.35
C ARG A 202 11.43 5.75 28.36
N LYS A 203 10.61 5.51 27.34
CA LYS A 203 9.29 6.14 27.22
C LYS A 203 8.33 5.69 28.32
N ILE A 204 8.37 4.41 28.71
CA ILE A 204 7.63 3.87 29.85
C ILE A 204 7.97 4.64 31.14
N LYS A 205 9.26 4.81 31.46
CA LYS A 205 9.71 5.58 32.64
C LYS A 205 9.27 7.05 32.58
N GLU A 206 9.33 7.68 31.41
CA GLU A 206 8.86 9.06 31.22
C GLU A 206 7.35 9.19 31.50
N LEU A 207 6.54 8.25 31.00
CA LEU A 207 5.09 8.25 31.17
C LEU A 207 4.68 7.98 32.63
N GLU A 208 5.39 7.09 33.32
CA GLU A 208 5.20 6.84 34.75
C GLU A 208 5.42 8.11 35.57
N ARG A 209 6.48 8.87 35.26
CA ARG A 209 6.78 10.13 35.94
C ARG A 209 5.74 11.23 35.70
N LYS A 210 5.20 11.33 34.48
CA LYS A 210 4.23 12.38 34.12
C LYS A 210 2.85 12.16 34.73
N GLY A 211 2.46 10.90 35.00
CA GLY A 211 1.14 10.55 35.54
C GLY A 211 -0.02 10.92 34.60
N GLY A 212 -1.26 10.70 35.06
CA GLY A 212 -2.49 11.07 34.34
C GLY A 212 -3.15 9.95 33.52
N PHE A 213 -4.46 10.10 33.29
CA PHE A 213 -5.32 9.07 32.69
C PHE A 213 -4.88 8.65 31.27
N LEU A 214 -4.64 9.60 30.38
CA LEU A 214 -4.20 9.32 29.00
C LEU A 214 -2.84 8.62 28.96
N ASN A 215 -1.93 8.97 29.87
CA ASN A 215 -0.61 8.35 29.97
C ASN A 215 -0.71 6.93 30.52
N ALA A 216 -1.65 6.64 31.42
CA ALA A 216 -1.91 5.28 31.90
C ALA A 216 -2.34 4.33 30.75
N PHE A 217 -3.16 4.81 29.82
CA PHE A 217 -3.54 4.04 28.63
C PHE A 217 -2.34 3.75 27.72
N ARG A 218 -1.54 4.77 27.40
CA ARG A 218 -0.31 4.63 26.59
C ARG A 218 0.71 3.71 27.25
N LEU A 219 0.89 3.83 28.56
CA LEU A 219 1.77 2.99 29.38
C LEU A 219 1.36 1.51 29.28
N ARG A 220 0.06 1.22 29.45
CA ARG A 220 -0.47 -0.13 29.34
C ARG A 220 -0.29 -0.71 27.93
N SER A 221 -0.39 0.12 26.90
CA SER A 221 -0.13 -0.31 25.51
C SER A 221 1.35 -0.64 25.29
N LEU A 222 2.25 0.25 25.70
CA LEU A 222 3.70 0.06 25.53
C LEU A 222 4.24 -1.13 26.34
N ARG A 223 3.79 -1.33 27.58
CA ARG A 223 4.17 -2.51 28.37
C ARG A 223 3.75 -3.80 27.67
N ARG A 224 2.48 -3.87 27.23
CA ARG A 224 2.00 -5.00 26.42
C ARG A 224 2.85 -5.21 25.17
N LEU A 225 3.24 -4.15 24.47
CA LEU A 225 4.09 -4.25 23.28
C LEU A 225 5.48 -4.84 23.59
N VAL A 226 6.13 -4.36 24.65
CA VAL A 226 7.46 -4.84 25.07
C VAL A 226 7.43 -6.32 25.45
N ASP A 227 6.35 -6.76 26.07
CA ASP A 227 6.17 -8.15 26.51
C ASP A 227 5.74 -9.09 25.37
N MET A 228 5.31 -8.57 24.22
CA MET A 228 4.81 -9.38 23.10
C MET A 228 5.92 -9.93 22.20
N ASP A 229 5.82 -11.23 21.89
CA ASP A 229 6.65 -11.91 20.89
C ASP A 229 6.50 -11.35 19.48
N ASP A 230 7.57 -11.44 18.70
CA ASP A 230 7.64 -10.85 17.36
C ASP A 230 6.59 -11.46 16.41
N GLU A 231 6.40 -12.78 16.48
CA GLU A 231 5.33 -13.48 15.76
C GLU A 231 3.92 -13.04 16.20
N ARG A 232 3.75 -12.70 17.48
CA ARG A 232 2.47 -12.19 17.98
C ARG A 232 2.22 -10.77 17.47
N ARG A 233 3.25 -9.90 17.48
CA ARG A 233 3.18 -8.55 16.91
C ARG A 233 2.83 -8.58 15.41
N LYS A 234 3.48 -9.47 14.65
CA LYS A 234 3.21 -9.66 13.21
C LYS A 234 1.78 -10.13 12.94
N ARG A 235 1.32 -11.16 13.66
CA ARG A 235 -0.06 -11.67 13.53
C ARG A 235 -1.10 -10.63 13.89
N LEU A 236 -0.91 -9.89 14.98
CA LEU A 236 -1.81 -8.80 15.37
C LEU A 236 -1.84 -7.70 14.32
N SER A 237 -0.70 -7.38 13.71
CA SER A 237 -0.62 -6.39 12.63
C SER A 237 -1.51 -6.77 11.45
N TYR A 238 -1.47 -8.04 11.01
CA TYR A 238 -2.40 -8.52 9.98
C TYR A 238 -3.86 -8.53 10.43
N LEU A 239 -4.12 -9.03 11.64
CA LEU A 239 -5.48 -9.17 12.17
C LEU A 239 -6.18 -7.82 12.34
N TYR A 240 -5.44 -6.77 12.68
CA TYR A 240 -6.01 -5.43 12.81
C TYR A 240 -6.07 -4.67 11.49
N THR A 241 -5.14 -4.89 10.55
CA THR A 241 -5.12 -4.09 9.31
C THR A 241 -5.97 -4.68 8.21
N LEU A 242 -5.80 -5.97 7.86
CA LEU A 242 -6.45 -6.54 6.67
C LEU A 242 -7.98 -6.55 6.79
N PRO A 243 -8.59 -7.00 7.91
CA PRO A 243 -10.04 -6.95 8.07
C PRO A 243 -10.58 -5.53 8.11
N VAL A 244 -9.86 -4.59 8.73
CA VAL A 244 -10.31 -3.18 8.79
C VAL A 244 -10.26 -2.51 7.42
N ILE A 245 -9.25 -2.80 6.59
CA ILE A 245 -9.21 -2.33 5.20
C ILE A 245 -10.39 -2.91 4.42
N TYR A 246 -10.64 -4.20 4.55
CA TYR A 246 -11.71 -4.88 3.82
C TYR A 246 -13.10 -4.35 4.22
N VAL A 247 -13.40 -4.33 5.52
CA VAL A 247 -14.68 -3.85 6.06
C VAL A 247 -14.83 -2.35 5.79
N GLY A 248 -13.78 -1.56 6.01
CA GLY A 248 -13.77 -0.14 5.72
C GLY A 248 -14.08 0.16 4.25
N ASN A 249 -13.61 -0.68 3.32
CA ASN A 249 -13.96 -0.57 1.91
C ASN A 249 -15.44 -0.86 1.63
N LEU A 250 -16.04 -1.86 2.28
CA LEU A 250 -17.48 -2.12 2.15
C LEU A 250 -18.31 -0.93 2.61
N PHE A 251 -17.99 -0.36 3.77
CA PHE A 251 -18.65 0.85 4.28
C PHE A 251 -18.41 2.07 3.40
N ARG A 252 -17.19 2.25 2.89
CA ARG A 252 -16.89 3.33 1.93
C ARG A 252 -17.71 3.18 0.66
N ASN A 253 -17.83 1.98 0.11
CA ASN A 253 -18.62 1.72 -1.09
C ASN A 253 -20.11 1.95 -0.85
N ALA A 254 -20.65 1.37 0.23
CA ALA A 254 -22.02 1.59 0.67
C ALA A 254 -22.32 3.10 0.84
N GLY A 255 -21.42 3.83 1.51
CA GLY A 255 -21.56 5.27 1.71
C GLY A 255 -21.57 6.06 0.40
N VAL A 256 -20.70 5.73 -0.57
CA VAL A 256 -20.69 6.38 -1.90
C VAL A 256 -21.98 6.11 -2.66
N ILE A 257 -22.49 4.87 -2.64
CA ILE A 257 -23.76 4.51 -3.27
C ILE A 257 -24.90 5.29 -2.61
N TYR A 258 -24.95 5.30 -1.27
CA TYR A 258 -25.97 5.98 -0.49
C TYR A 258 -26.07 7.48 -0.81
N VAL A 259 -24.95 8.21 -0.72
CA VAL A 259 -24.98 9.67 -0.98
C VAL A 259 -25.26 10.01 -2.43
N THR A 260 -24.97 9.08 -3.36
CA THR A 260 -25.33 9.23 -4.78
C THR A 260 -26.82 8.96 -4.99
N TYR A 261 -27.37 7.94 -4.32
CA TYR A 261 -28.77 7.56 -4.39
C TYR A 261 -29.70 8.66 -3.85
N GLU A 262 -29.36 9.25 -2.70
CA GLU A 262 -30.14 10.37 -2.11
C GLU A 262 -29.99 11.69 -2.88
N GLY A 263 -29.21 11.72 -3.95
CA GLY A 263 -28.94 12.95 -4.71
C GLY A 263 -28.15 14.01 -3.92
N ILE A 264 -27.56 13.66 -2.77
CA ILE A 264 -26.78 14.59 -1.93
C ILE A 264 -25.53 15.04 -2.70
N PHE A 265 -24.84 14.10 -3.35
CA PHE A 265 -23.67 14.37 -4.18
C PHE A 265 -23.76 13.61 -5.51
N THR A 266 -23.18 14.19 -6.56
CA THR A 266 -22.97 13.44 -7.80
C THR A 266 -22.00 12.29 -7.56
N PHE A 267 -22.11 11.21 -8.34
CA PHE A 267 -21.18 10.08 -8.25
C PHE A 267 -19.72 10.52 -8.35
N TYR A 268 -19.42 11.49 -9.21
CA TYR A 268 -18.09 12.05 -9.36
C TYR A 268 -17.57 12.64 -8.04
N VAL A 269 -18.37 13.48 -7.36
CA VAL A 269 -17.98 14.10 -6.09
C VAL A 269 -17.85 13.05 -4.98
N ALA A 270 -18.87 12.17 -4.87
CA ALA A 270 -18.91 11.11 -3.87
C ALA A 270 -17.70 10.17 -3.99
N HIS A 271 -17.37 9.75 -5.21
CA HIS A 271 -16.30 8.79 -5.44
C HIS A 271 -14.90 9.43 -5.41
N ASN A 272 -14.67 10.52 -6.17
CA ASN A 272 -13.33 11.06 -6.39
C ASN A 272 -12.84 11.95 -5.25
N TYR A 273 -13.73 12.58 -4.48
CA TYR A 273 -13.33 13.43 -3.36
C TYR A 273 -13.61 12.76 -2.04
N ILE A 274 -14.87 12.48 -1.73
CA ILE A 274 -15.28 11.99 -0.40
C ILE A 274 -14.72 10.59 -0.16
N GLY A 275 -15.01 9.66 -1.06
CA GLY A 275 -14.59 8.27 -0.94
C GLY A 275 -13.07 8.10 -0.94
N LYS A 276 -12.32 8.88 -1.74
CA LYS A 276 -10.85 8.84 -1.72
C LYS A 276 -10.26 9.47 -0.45
N SER A 277 -10.83 10.58 0.02
CA SER A 277 -10.36 11.27 1.24
C SER A 277 -10.58 10.42 2.49
N LEU A 278 -11.75 9.79 2.63
CA LEU A 278 -12.04 8.88 3.74
C LEU A 278 -11.11 7.66 3.73
N SER A 279 -10.91 7.04 2.56
CA SER A 279 -9.95 5.94 2.41
C SER A 279 -8.53 6.38 2.78
N LEU A 280 -8.08 7.57 2.39
CA LEU A 280 -6.77 8.10 2.76
C LEU A 280 -6.64 8.27 4.28
N GLY A 281 -7.64 8.86 4.93
CA GLY A 281 -7.67 9.00 6.39
C GLY A 281 -7.58 7.65 7.11
N LEU A 282 -8.34 6.66 6.64
CA LEU A 282 -8.29 5.30 7.18
C LEU A 282 -6.92 4.65 6.98
N MET A 283 -6.32 4.78 5.79
CA MET A 283 -4.99 4.24 5.50
C MET A 283 -3.92 4.88 6.40
N LEU A 284 -3.98 6.19 6.64
CA LEU A 284 -3.06 6.88 7.55
C LEU A 284 -3.23 6.38 8.99
N ALA A 285 -4.46 6.23 9.47
CA ALA A 285 -4.74 5.71 10.81
C ALA A 285 -4.22 4.26 10.98
N LEU A 286 -4.42 3.41 9.98
CA LEU A 286 -3.93 2.04 9.97
C LEU A 286 -2.41 1.95 9.88
N MET A 287 -1.78 2.87 9.14
CA MET A 287 -0.32 2.96 9.08
C MET A 287 0.25 3.34 10.46
N LEU A 288 -0.36 4.30 11.16
CA LEU A 288 0.04 4.64 12.54
C LEU A 288 -0.17 3.47 13.51
N LEU A 289 -1.23 2.69 13.32
CA LEU A 289 -1.46 1.46 14.06
C LEU A 289 -0.35 0.42 13.77
N LEU A 290 0.07 0.26 12.51
CA LEU A 290 1.19 -0.61 12.17
C LEU A 290 2.49 -0.16 12.83
N PHE A 291 2.81 1.14 12.82
CA PHE A 291 4.00 1.67 13.49
C PHE A 291 3.98 1.39 14.99
N HIS A 292 2.80 1.34 15.61
CA HIS A 292 2.69 0.94 17.00
C HIS A 292 3.08 -0.53 17.24
N TYR A 293 2.61 -1.46 16.40
CA TYR A 293 2.89 -2.90 16.58
C TYR A 293 4.26 -3.32 16.03
N LEU A 294 4.71 -2.66 14.96
CA LEU A 294 5.95 -2.92 14.22
C LEU A 294 6.77 -1.63 14.09
N PRO A 295 7.43 -1.16 15.16
CA PRO A 295 8.31 0.00 15.07
C PRO A 295 9.40 -0.15 14.01
N GLU A 296 9.83 -1.37 13.71
CA GLU A 296 10.78 -1.67 12.63
C GLU A 296 10.28 -1.22 11.25
N LEU A 297 8.96 -1.24 11.03
CA LEU A 297 8.36 -0.70 9.80
C LEU A 297 8.54 0.82 9.72
N GLN A 298 8.37 1.53 10.84
CA GLN A 298 8.59 2.96 10.90
C GLN A 298 10.06 3.29 10.62
N GLU A 299 11.00 2.53 11.19
CA GLU A 299 12.43 2.66 10.92
C GLU A 299 12.76 2.44 9.44
N ASN A 300 12.12 1.48 8.78
CA ASN A 300 12.28 1.31 7.33
C ASN A 300 11.79 2.52 6.55
N VAL A 301 10.61 3.06 6.88
CA VAL A 301 10.06 4.25 6.21
C VAL A 301 10.95 5.48 6.41
N VAL A 302 11.38 5.74 7.65
CA VAL A 302 12.30 6.85 7.97
C VAL A 302 13.65 6.65 7.30
N GLY A 303 14.17 5.42 7.29
CA GLY A 303 15.42 5.07 6.63
C GLY A 303 15.41 5.35 5.13
N LEU A 304 14.26 5.24 4.45
CA LEU A 304 14.14 5.65 3.04
C LEU A 304 14.25 7.17 2.86
N VAL A 305 13.72 7.94 3.81
CA VAL A 305 13.86 9.40 3.79
C VAL A 305 15.31 9.79 4.11
N ASP A 306 15.93 9.15 5.08
CA ASP A 306 17.31 9.44 5.49
C ASP A 306 18.34 9.08 4.42
N LEU A 307 18.05 8.10 3.55
CA LEU A 307 18.87 7.81 2.37
C LEU A 307 19.09 9.03 1.47
N THR A 308 18.14 9.98 1.42
CA THR A 308 18.30 11.24 0.65
C THR A 308 19.46 12.10 1.13
N LYS A 309 19.95 11.86 2.36
CA LYS A 309 21.08 12.57 2.97
C LYS A 309 22.41 11.85 2.77
N ARG A 310 22.42 10.66 2.17
CA ARG A 310 23.63 9.89 1.90
C ARG A 310 24.48 10.58 0.85
N LYS A 311 25.74 10.84 1.19
CA LYS A 311 26.73 11.53 0.36
C LYS A 311 27.93 10.65 0.03
N MET A 312 28.31 9.73 0.92
CA MET A 312 29.52 8.95 0.79
C MET A 312 29.40 7.54 1.38
N LYS A 313 30.36 6.69 1.00
CA LYS A 313 30.54 5.37 1.57
C LYS A 313 30.88 5.46 3.06
N GLY A 314 30.36 4.54 3.87
CA GLY A 314 30.55 4.42 5.31
C GLY A 314 29.36 4.91 6.15
N GLN A 315 28.40 5.60 5.53
CA GLN A 315 27.24 6.18 6.22
C GLN A 315 26.12 5.17 6.49
N ILE A 316 26.20 3.95 5.95
CA ILE A 316 25.29 2.85 6.28
C ILE A 316 25.99 1.92 7.28
N ARG A 317 25.48 1.88 8.51
CA ARG A 317 25.99 1.01 9.58
C ARG A 317 24.84 0.17 10.15
N GLU A 318 25.05 -1.14 10.27
CA GLU A 318 24.01 -2.09 10.67
C GLU A 318 22.71 -1.96 9.86
N GLY A 319 22.86 -1.64 8.57
CA GLY A 319 21.77 -1.44 7.62
C GLY A 319 20.92 -0.19 7.81
N ARG A 320 21.40 0.77 8.62
CA ARG A 320 20.75 2.06 8.85
C ARG A 320 21.67 3.20 8.45
N PHE A 321 21.06 4.30 8.02
CA PHE A 321 21.78 5.54 7.78
C PHE A 321 22.21 6.15 9.11
N VAL A 322 23.48 6.55 9.20
CA VAL A 322 24.05 7.25 10.35
C VAL A 322 24.62 8.56 9.83
N LEU A 323 24.13 9.67 10.40
CA LEU A 323 24.78 10.97 10.25
C LEU A 323 26.12 10.87 10.98
N GLU A 324 27.21 10.97 10.24
CA GLU A 324 28.51 11.27 10.87
C GLU A 324 28.42 12.70 11.43
N GLU A 325 28.80 12.85 12.71
CA GLU A 325 28.99 14.16 13.34
C GLU A 325 30.14 14.93 12.71
#